data_AF-A0A553FHV5-F1
#
_entry.id   AF-A0A553FHV5-F1
#
_cell.length_a   1.000
_cell.length_b   1.000
_cell.length_c   1.000
_cell.angle_alpha   90.00
_cell.angle_beta   90.00
_cell.angle_gamma   90.00
#
_symmetry.space_group_name_H-M   'P 1'
#
loop_
_entity.id
_entity.type
_entity.pdbx_description
1 polymer ?
#
loop_
_entity_poly.entity_id
_entity_poly.type
_entity_poly.pdbx_seq_one_letter_code
_entity_poly.pdbx_strand_id
1 'polypeptide(L)'
;MKMKHYAQPNDHLTGFRFDNFLLEIFAGIICSVFAVAGYKAGILLLFIPTGLVALICIVLVIHTIYSFVRKWIKVQIKNRVDSK
;
A
#
# COMPACT_ATOMS: atom_id res chain seq x y z
N MET A 1 -8.21 -38.15 24.00
CA MET A 1 -7.67 -37.88 22.65
C MET A 1 -7.06 -36.49 22.63
N LYS A 2 -5.75 -36.37 22.36
CA LYS A 2 -5.04 -35.09 22.35
C LYS A 2 -5.13 -34.54 20.93
N MET A 3 -6.16 -33.73 20.66
CA MET A 3 -6.29 -33.06 19.37
C MET A 3 -5.11 -32.09 19.23
N LYS A 4 -4.19 -32.40 18.31
CA LYS A 4 -3.16 -31.46 17.89
C LYS A 4 -3.88 -30.36 17.14
N HIS A 5 -4.07 -29.22 17.83
CA HIS A 5 -4.55 -28.00 17.23
C HIS A 5 -3.54 -27.63 16.14
N TYR A 6 -3.89 -27.92 14.88
CA TYR A 6 -3.19 -27.38 13.72
C TYR A 6 -3.51 -25.89 13.65
N ALA A 7 -2.87 -25.11 14.52
CA ALA A 7 -2.58 -23.72 14.20
C ALA A 7 -1.51 -23.79 13.11
N GLN A 8 -1.94 -24.09 11.89
CA GLN A 8 -1.14 -23.78 10.72
C GLN A 8 -0.99 -22.26 10.80
N PRO A 9 0.21 -21.70 11.07
CA PRO A 9 0.34 -20.26 11.00
C PRO A 9 -0.02 -19.93 9.56
N ASN A 10 -1.05 -19.10 9.37
CA ASN A 10 -1.42 -18.63 8.04
C ASN A 10 -0.26 -17.76 7.55
N ASP A 11 0.73 -18.40 6.97
CA ASP A 11 1.93 -17.86 6.34
C ASP A 11 1.60 -17.01 5.09
N HIS A 12 0.30 -16.89 4.75
CA HIS A 12 -0.23 -15.86 3.88
C HIS A 12 -0.43 -14.46 4.51
N LEU A 13 -0.04 -14.24 5.78
CA LEU A 13 -0.32 -12.94 6.45
C LEU A 13 0.88 -12.02 6.69
N THR A 14 2.07 -12.31 6.16
CA THR A 14 3.23 -11.41 6.31
C THR A 14 4.01 -11.17 5.02
N GLY A 15 3.46 -11.59 3.88
CA GLY A 15 3.87 -11.08 2.58
C GLY A 15 3.33 -9.67 2.44
N PHE A 16 4.15 -8.75 1.95
CA PHE A 16 3.73 -7.43 1.48
C PHE A 16 2.35 -7.55 0.80
N ARG A 17 1.29 -6.90 1.32
CA ARG A 17 -0.10 -6.98 0.78
C ARG A 17 -0.14 -6.28 -0.57
N PHE A 18 0.44 -6.93 -1.58
CA PHE A 18 0.67 -6.39 -2.90
C PHE A 18 -0.65 -6.03 -3.59
N ASP A 19 -1.70 -6.82 -3.34
CA ASP A 19 -3.06 -6.51 -3.79
C ASP A 19 -3.54 -5.14 -3.30
N ASN A 20 -3.31 -4.81 -2.02
CA ASN A 20 -3.67 -3.51 -1.47
C ASN A 20 -2.84 -2.39 -2.09
N PHE A 21 -1.52 -2.60 -2.27
CA PHE A 21 -0.63 -1.61 -2.87
C PHE A 21 -1.01 -1.30 -4.32
N LEU A 22 -1.31 -2.33 -5.11
CA LEU A 22 -1.80 -2.19 -6.48
C LEU A 22 -3.12 -1.41 -6.51
N LEU A 23 -4.07 -1.78 -5.65
CA LEU A 23 -5.37 -1.13 -5.60
C LEU A 23 -5.25 0.36 -5.25
N GLU A 24 -4.35 0.73 -4.34
CA GLU A 24 -4.10 2.13 -3.97
C GLU A 24 -3.47 2.94 -5.11
N ILE A 25 -2.57 2.33 -5.89
CA ILE A 25 -2.01 2.94 -7.11
C ILE A 25 -3.10 3.15 -8.17
N PHE A 26 -3.89 2.11 -8.46
CA PHE A 26 -4.98 2.22 -9.44
C PHE A 26 -6.00 3.26 -8.99
N ALA A 27 -6.45 3.21 -7.74
CA ALA A 27 -7.37 4.18 -7.16
C ALA A 27 -6.82 5.60 -7.28
N GLY A 28 -5.53 5.82 -6.96
CA GLY A 28 -4.86 7.12 -7.10
C GLY A 28 -4.86 7.64 -8.54
N ILE A 29 -4.54 6.78 -9.52
CA ILE A 29 -4.55 7.16 -10.95
C ILE A 29 -5.96 7.55 -11.38
N ILE A 30 -6.96 6.71 -11.10
CA ILE A 30 -8.34 6.93 -11.51
C ILE A 30 -8.88 8.21 -10.87
N CYS A 31 -8.62 8.43 -9.57
CA CYS A 31 -9.03 9.65 -8.87
C CYS A 31 -8.35 10.90 -9.44
N SER A 32 -7.07 10.82 -9.86
CA SER A 32 -6.39 11.96 -10.48
C SER A 32 -7.03 12.35 -11.83
N VAL A 33 -7.39 11.36 -12.65
CA VAL A 33 -8.06 11.58 -13.94
C VAL A 33 -9.46 12.17 -13.71
N PHE A 34 -10.20 11.64 -12.74
CA PHE A 34 -11.52 12.16 -12.37
C PHE A 34 -11.47 13.56 -11.79
N ALA A 35 -10.43 13.92 -11.04
CA ALA A 35 -10.24 15.27 -10.54
C ALA A 35 -10.00 16.25 -11.71
N VAL A 36 -9.14 15.89 -12.67
CA VAL A 36 -8.88 16.72 -13.85
C VAL A 36 -10.13 16.83 -14.73
N ALA A 37 -10.82 15.73 -14.97
CA ALA A 37 -12.05 15.69 -15.76
C ALA A 37 -13.21 16.45 -15.08
N GLY A 38 -13.37 16.29 -13.77
CA GLY A 38 -14.38 16.98 -12.96
C GLY A 38 -14.16 18.49 -12.92
N TYR A 39 -12.91 18.94 -12.85
CA TYR A 39 -12.56 20.36 -12.97
C TYR A 39 -12.91 20.92 -14.36
N LYS A 40 -12.59 20.17 -15.43
CA LYS A 40 -12.94 20.54 -16.81
C LYS A 40 -14.46 20.57 -17.07
N ALA A 41 -15.20 19.69 -16.43
CA ALA A 41 -16.65 19.58 -16.57
C ALA A 41 -17.44 20.56 -15.67
N GLY A 42 -16.76 21.34 -14.80
CA GLY A 42 -17.41 22.26 -13.87
C GLY A 42 -18.13 21.57 -12.70
N ILE A 43 -17.89 20.27 -12.48
CA ILE A 43 -18.56 19.48 -11.44
C ILE A 43 -17.72 19.57 -10.17
N LEU A 44 -17.75 20.73 -9.52
CA LEU A 44 -16.96 21.00 -8.30
C LEU A 44 -17.26 20.01 -7.16
N LEU A 45 -18.49 19.51 -7.08
CA LEU A 45 -18.87 18.52 -6.06
C LEU A 45 -18.12 17.19 -6.19
N LEU A 46 -17.70 16.80 -7.40
CA LEU A 46 -16.91 15.59 -7.61
C LEU A 46 -15.42 15.83 -7.38
N PHE A 47 -14.93 17.03 -7.68
CA PHE A 47 -13.52 17.39 -7.56
C PHE A 47 -13.02 17.32 -6.12
N ILE A 48 -13.79 17.83 -5.16
CA ILE A 48 -13.37 17.89 -3.75
C ILE A 48 -13.13 16.49 -3.15
N PRO A 49 -14.08 15.54 -3.19
CA PRO A 49 -13.87 14.21 -2.62
C PRO A 49 -12.83 13.41 -3.41
N THR A 50 -12.78 13.53 -4.74
CA THR A 50 -11.78 12.82 -5.55
C THR A 50 -10.36 13.35 -5.34
N GLY A 51 -10.19 14.66 -5.20
CA GLY A 51 -8.90 15.28 -4.86
C GLY A 51 -8.42 14.86 -3.47
N LEU A 52 -9.32 14.80 -2.48
CA LEU A 52 -8.98 14.36 -1.14
C LEU A 52 -8.56 12.89 -1.10
N VAL A 53 -9.28 12.02 -1.81
CA VAL A 53 -8.91 10.59 -1.93
C VAL A 53 -7.58 10.43 -2.66
N ALA A 54 -7.33 11.19 -3.73
CA ALA A 54 -6.05 11.14 -4.45
C ALA A 54 -4.86 11.49 -3.53
N LEU A 55 -5.00 12.54 -2.71
CA LEU A 55 -3.97 12.92 -1.74
C LEU A 55 -3.72 11.82 -0.71
N ILE A 56 -4.78 11.23 -0.17
CA ILE A 56 -4.68 10.14 0.80
C ILE A 56 -3.97 8.94 0.19
N CYS A 57 -4.36 8.50 -1.01
CA CYS A 57 -3.70 7.39 -1.70
C CYS A 57 -2.20 7.64 -1.91
N ILE A 58 -1.79 8.85 -2.29
CA ILE A 58 -0.37 9.18 -2.46
C ILE A 58 0.39 9.06 -1.13
N VAL A 59 -0.18 9.58 -0.03
CA VAL A 59 0.46 9.52 1.30
C VAL A 59 0.63 8.07 1.76
N LEU A 60 -0.39 7.23 1.61
CA LEU A 60 -0.28 5.83 2.02
C LEU A 60 0.70 5.03 1.14
N VAL A 61 0.75 5.29 -0.17
CA VAL A 61 1.73 4.68 -1.07
C VAL A 61 3.16 5.04 -0.64
N ILE A 62 3.43 6.32 -0.34
CA ILE A 62 4.74 6.78 0.14
C ILE A 62 5.09 6.09 1.47
N HIS A 63 4.15 6.03 2.41
CA HIS A 63 4.37 5.39 3.70
C HIS A 63 4.68 3.89 3.55
N THR A 64 3.99 3.21 2.65
CA THR A 64 4.20 1.80 2.33
C THR A 64 5.58 1.55 1.73
N ILE A 65 5.99 2.38 0.76
CA ILE A 65 7.34 2.31 0.16
C ILE A 65 8.42 2.56 1.21
N TYR A 66 8.26 3.59 2.05
CA TYR A 66 9.23 3.91 3.10
C TYR A 66 9.39 2.75 4.10
N SER A 67 8.29 2.16 4.54
CA SER A 67 8.30 0.98 5.42
C SER A 67 9.00 -0.22 4.76
N PHE A 68 8.77 -0.44 3.47
CA PHE A 68 9.41 -1.50 2.70
C PHE A 68 10.93 -1.30 2.62
N VAL A 69 11.37 -0.11 2.21
CA VAL A 69 12.79 0.24 2.07
C VAL A 69 13.50 0.11 3.40
N ARG A 70 12.91 0.61 4.49
CA ARG A 70 13.48 0.49 5.85
C ARG A 70 13.63 -0.98 6.27
N LYS A 71 12.65 -1.84 5.98
CA LYS A 71 12.74 -3.27 6.26
C LYS A 71 13.83 -3.93 5.41
N TRP A 72 13.88 -3.64 4.12
CA TRP A 72 14.90 -4.14 3.20
C TRP A 72 16.32 -3.80 3.66
N ILE A 73 16.56 -2.55 4.05
CA ILE A 73 17.86 -2.11 4.56
C ILE A 73 18.25 -2.88 5.83
N LYS A 74 17.31 -3.08 6.78
CA LYS A 74 17.58 -3.87 7.98
C LYS A 74 17.94 -5.32 7.66
N VAL A 75 17.24 -5.94 6.70
CA VAL A 75 17.53 -7.31 6.26
C VAL A 75 18.91 -7.42 5.62
N GLN A 76 19.28 -6.47 4.77
CA GLN A 76 20.62 -6.43 4.15
C GLN A 76 21.73 -6.30 5.20
N ILE A 77 21.55 -5.45 6.22
CA ILE A 77 22.53 -5.31 7.31
C ILE A 77 22.65 -6.61 8.11
N LYS A 78 21.54 -7.26 8.46
CA LYS A 78 21.53 -8.56 9.15
C LYS A 78 22.31 -9.62 8.36
N ASN A 79 22.04 -9.75 7.07
CA ASN A 79 22.73 -10.72 6.20
C ASN A 79 24.24 -10.46 6.08
N ARG A 80 24.67 -9.19 6.17
CA ARG A 80 26.10 -8.82 6.16
C ARG A 80 26.81 -9.14 7.47
N VAL A 81 26.10 -9.16 8.59
CA VAL A 81 26.65 -9.52 9.92
C VAL A 81 26.76 -11.04 10.07
N ASP A 82 25.76 -11.81 9.61
CA ASP A 82 25.78 -13.29 9.69
C ASP A 82 26.88 -13.93 8.81
N SER A 83 27.42 -13.19 7.83
CA SER A 83 28.47 -13.66 6.93
C SER A 83 29.90 -13.45 7.46
N LYS A 84 30.07 -12.88 8.66
CA LYS A 84 31.37 -12.54 9.25
C LYS A 84 31.62 -13.32 10.54
#